data_AF-A0A183GCC3-F1
#
_entry.id   AF-A0A183GCC3-F1
#
_cell.length_a   1.000
_cell.length_b   1.000
_cell.length_c   1.000
_cell.angle_alpha   90.00
_cell.angle_beta   90.00
_cell.angle_gamma   90.00
#
_symmetry.space_group_name_H-M   'P 1'
#
loop_
_entity.id
_entity.type
_entity.pdbx_description
1 polymer ?
#
loop_
_entity_poly.entity_id
_entity_poly.type
_entity_poly.pdbx_seq_one_letter_code
_entity_poly.pdbx_strand_id
1 'polypeptide(L)'
;MQSLLLEKMMTPFEQERVAGQPMRGVIVLDELPRDLEDIPDDAYSHTPSADWKPRSPSGWRLDTATPDGKDTSALSLFYSCAGSGFDTKLNYNFHCSVRGMSFKDVCPHADQGTTNMRFNNVFQLARLIAIFEHDKQPDRRRFLMNDLNHNLVTFESVQKAYAFYKDNCGHVFRALMQHDGSHI
;
A
#
# COMPACT_ATOMS: atom_id res chain seq x y z
N MET A 1 33.04 44.17 34.34
CA MET A 1 33.25 42.72 34.47
C MET A 1 32.13 42.02 33.70
N GLN A 2 32.52 41.23 32.70
CA GLN A 2 31.87 40.08 32.06
C GLN A 2 30.44 40.22 31.46
N SER A 3 30.45 40.25 30.13
CA SER A 3 29.50 39.61 29.22
C SER A 3 29.16 38.17 29.63
N LEU A 4 27.94 37.72 29.38
CA LEU A 4 27.67 36.37 28.89
C LEU A 4 26.32 36.34 28.15
N LEU A 5 26.44 36.21 26.82
CA LEU A 5 25.41 35.81 25.88
C LEU A 5 24.85 34.44 26.28
N LEU A 6 23.54 34.34 26.46
CA LEU A 6 22.84 33.07 26.49
C LEU A 6 22.42 32.73 25.05
N GLU A 7 23.32 32.11 24.30
CA GLU A 7 22.99 31.50 23.01
C GLU A 7 22.03 30.33 23.26
N LYS A 8 20.75 30.57 23.00
CA LYS A 8 19.72 29.55 22.98
C LYS A 8 19.91 28.76 21.68
N MET A 9 20.66 27.66 21.74
CA MET A 9 20.78 26.71 20.64
C MET A 9 19.41 26.13 20.31
N MET A 10 18.77 26.65 19.26
CA MET A 10 17.65 26.00 18.59
C MET A 10 18.20 24.80 17.81
N THR A 11 17.59 23.63 18.00
CA THR A 11 17.89 22.44 17.20
C THR A 11 17.49 22.68 15.74
N PRO A 12 18.22 22.14 14.74
CA PRO A 12 17.93 22.36 13.32
C PRO A 12 16.48 22.05 12.89
N PHE A 13 15.79 21.19 13.65
CA PHE A 13 14.42 20.76 13.39
C PHE A 13 13.34 21.84 13.68
N GLU A 14 13.66 22.86 14.50
CA GLU A 14 12.68 23.90 14.88
C GLU A 14 12.69 25.11 13.93
N GLN A 15 13.69 25.24 13.05
CA GLN A 15 13.80 26.36 12.12
C GLN A 15 12.89 26.19 10.88
N GLU A 16 12.43 24.96 10.59
CA GLU A 16 11.63 24.65 9.40
C GLU A 16 10.11 24.84 9.58
N ARG A 17 9.63 25.14 10.80
CA ARG A 17 8.20 25.40 11.05
C ARG A 17 7.73 26.83 10.69
N VAL A 18 8.64 27.78 10.44
CA VAL A 18 8.29 29.21 10.30
C VAL A 18 8.21 29.69 8.84
N ALA A 19 8.57 28.86 7.86
CA ALA A 19 8.38 29.18 6.45
C ALA A 19 7.15 28.44 5.90
N GLY A 20 6.00 29.09 5.95
CA GLY A 20 4.78 28.58 5.32
C GLY A 20 4.96 28.45 3.81
N GLN A 21 4.92 27.22 3.30
CA GLN A 21 4.59 26.93 1.91
C GLN A 21 3.86 25.56 1.83
N PRO A 22 2.70 25.48 1.17
CA PRO A 22 2.02 24.21 0.95
C PRO A 22 2.74 23.48 -0.18
N MET A 23 3.53 22.46 0.15
CA MET A 23 4.05 21.53 -0.87
C MET A 23 2.88 20.67 -1.36
N ARG A 24 2.25 21.12 -2.46
CA ARG A 24 1.58 20.22 -3.41
C ARG A 24 2.59 19.14 -3.77
N GLY A 25 2.39 17.93 -3.25
CA GLY A 25 3.16 16.76 -3.64
C GLY A 25 2.96 16.51 -5.13
N VAL A 26 3.98 16.85 -5.91
CA VAL A 26 4.08 16.55 -7.33
C VAL A 26 4.20 15.04 -7.49
N ILE A 27 3.30 14.48 -8.28
CA ILE A 27 3.40 13.14 -8.85
C ILE A 27 4.57 13.18 -9.83
N VAL A 28 5.68 12.50 -9.51
CA VAL A 28 6.70 12.20 -10.52
C VAL A 28 6.44 10.76 -10.97
N LEU A 29 5.57 10.64 -11.98
CA LEU A 29 5.57 9.50 -12.88
C LEU A 29 6.80 9.68 -13.77
N ASP A 30 7.94 9.12 -13.35
CA ASP A 30 9.10 9.02 -14.23
C ASP A 30 8.96 7.73 -15.06
N GLU A 31 8.74 7.97 -16.35
CA GLU A 31 9.01 7.13 -17.52
C GLU A 31 8.26 5.78 -17.66
N LEU A 32 7.03 5.88 -18.17
CA LEU A 32 6.41 4.85 -19.00
C LEU A 32 7.20 4.68 -20.32
N PRO A 33 7.55 3.45 -20.75
CA PRO A 33 8.08 3.21 -22.08
C PRO A 33 7.09 3.68 -23.15
N ARG A 34 7.57 4.49 -24.10
CA ARG A 34 6.82 5.04 -25.24
C ARG A 34 6.61 4.00 -26.35
N ASP A 35 5.88 2.93 -26.07
CA ASP A 35 5.46 1.98 -27.11
C ASP A 35 4.05 1.46 -26.81
N LEU A 36 3.04 2.30 -27.02
CA LEU A 36 1.64 1.89 -27.14
C LEU A 36 0.85 2.85 -28.03
N GLU A 37 1.38 3.12 -29.23
CA GLU A 37 0.60 3.72 -30.32
C GLU A 37 -0.17 2.59 -31.03
N ASP A 38 -1.30 2.17 -30.45
CA ASP A 38 -2.39 1.44 -31.15
C ASP A 38 -3.61 1.26 -30.20
N ILE A 39 -4.13 2.37 -29.67
CA ILE A 39 -5.46 2.38 -29.04
C ILE A 39 -6.39 3.18 -29.96
N PRO A 40 -7.47 2.59 -30.50
CA PRO A 40 -8.41 3.29 -31.36
C PRO A 40 -9.15 4.41 -30.60
N ASP A 41 -9.37 5.54 -31.31
CA ASP A 41 -9.74 6.88 -30.82
C ASP A 41 -11.18 7.03 -30.26
N ASP A 42 -11.92 5.94 -30.12
CA ASP A 42 -13.37 5.94 -29.84
C ASP A 42 -13.75 5.73 -28.36
N ALA A 43 -12.78 5.73 -27.43
CA ALA A 43 -13.05 5.46 -26.01
C ALA A 43 -13.20 6.69 -25.09
N TYR A 44 -13.25 7.92 -25.62
CA TYR A 44 -13.48 9.13 -24.81
C TYR A 44 -14.78 9.83 -25.17
N SER A 45 -15.91 9.37 -24.62
CA SER A 45 -17.13 10.18 -24.46
C SER A 45 -18.15 9.49 -23.55
N HIS A 46 -18.01 9.61 -22.23
CA HIS A 46 -19.19 9.57 -21.35
C HIS A 46 -19.06 10.61 -20.24
N THR A 47 -19.84 11.68 -20.39
CA THR A 47 -20.17 12.61 -19.31
C THR A 47 -20.94 11.85 -18.22
N PRO A 48 -20.61 12.01 -16.92
CA PRO A 48 -21.37 11.36 -15.87
C PRO A 48 -22.71 12.10 -15.68
N SER A 49 -23.80 11.36 -15.88
CA SER A 49 -25.16 11.81 -15.62
C SER A 49 -25.36 12.10 -14.12
N ALA A 50 -26.05 13.20 -13.84
CA ALA A 50 -26.28 13.76 -12.51
C ALA A 50 -27.38 12.99 -11.76
N ASP A 51 -27.05 11.85 -11.13
CA ASP A 51 -27.94 11.24 -10.14
C ASP A 51 -27.24 10.37 -9.09
N TRP A 52 -26.12 10.85 -8.52
CA TRP A 52 -25.46 10.14 -7.43
C TRP A 52 -26.01 10.59 -6.07
N LYS A 53 -26.91 9.78 -5.48
CA LYS A 53 -27.27 9.89 -4.07
C LYS A 53 -26.27 9.09 -3.21
N PRO A 54 -25.57 9.69 -2.24
CA PRO A 54 -24.77 8.94 -1.29
C PRO A 54 -25.69 8.36 -0.23
N ARG A 55 -25.75 7.04 -0.11
CA ARG A 55 -26.33 6.38 1.06
C ARG A 55 -25.33 5.37 1.61
N SER A 56 -24.58 5.80 2.62
CA SER A 56 -24.07 4.93 3.68
C SER A 56 -25.13 4.92 4.79
N PRO A 57 -25.43 3.81 5.49
CA PRO A 57 -24.42 3.00 6.18
C PRO A 57 -24.67 1.47 6.21
N SER A 58 -23.64 0.74 6.64
CA SER A 58 -23.54 -0.70 6.96
C SER A 58 -23.28 -1.66 5.79
N GLY A 59 -22.12 -2.33 5.87
CA GLY A 59 -21.70 -3.41 4.98
C GLY A 59 -20.74 -2.92 3.89
N TRP A 60 -19.43 -2.98 4.16
CA TRP A 60 -18.43 -2.90 3.10
C TRP A 60 -18.67 -4.04 2.10
N ARG A 61 -19.33 -3.75 0.99
CA ARG A 61 -19.15 -4.49 -0.26
C ARG A 61 -18.86 -3.49 -1.35
N LEU A 62 -17.58 -3.36 -1.68
CA LEU A 62 -17.20 -2.95 -3.01
C LEU A 62 -16.93 -4.25 -3.78
N ASP A 63 -18.01 -4.91 -4.21
CA ASP A 63 -17.95 -6.00 -5.17
C ASP A 63 -17.68 -5.37 -6.54
N THR A 64 -16.44 -5.42 -7.04
CA THR A 64 -16.21 -5.48 -8.49
C THR A 64 -14.82 -5.97 -8.84
N ALA A 65 -14.74 -7.12 -9.54
CA ALA A 65 -13.70 -7.40 -10.51
C ALA A 65 -14.23 -8.41 -11.57
N THR A 66 -14.36 -7.89 -12.81
CA THR A 66 -14.55 -8.54 -14.14
C THR A 66 -15.75 -9.48 -14.42
N PRO A 67 -16.20 -9.55 -15.69
CA PRO A 67 -17.59 -9.88 -16.08
C PRO A 67 -17.96 -11.39 -16.04
N ASP A 68 -17.03 -12.24 -15.63
CA ASP A 68 -17.17 -13.70 -15.67
C ASP A 68 -17.66 -14.30 -14.34
N GLY A 69 -17.98 -13.45 -13.35
CA GLY A 69 -18.52 -13.86 -12.05
C GLY A 69 -17.50 -14.53 -11.11
N LYS A 70 -16.20 -14.46 -11.42
CA LYS A 70 -15.14 -14.94 -10.52
C LYS A 70 -14.66 -13.81 -9.61
N ASP A 71 -14.79 -14.00 -8.31
CA ASP A 71 -14.34 -13.04 -7.29
C ASP A 71 -12.81 -12.95 -7.27
N THR A 72 -12.26 -11.89 -7.88
CA THR A 72 -10.83 -11.55 -7.85
C THR A 72 -10.53 -10.38 -6.93
N SER A 73 -11.45 -10.03 -6.01
CA SER A 73 -11.28 -8.94 -5.05
C SER A 73 -10.03 -9.09 -4.17
N ALA A 74 -9.57 -10.32 -3.96
CA ALA A 74 -8.33 -10.63 -3.25
C ALA A 74 -7.06 -10.08 -3.93
N LEU A 75 -7.11 -9.76 -5.23
CA LEU A 75 -6.01 -9.13 -5.96
C LEU A 75 -5.96 -7.61 -5.76
N SER A 76 -6.95 -7.00 -5.11
CA SER A 76 -6.93 -5.56 -4.84
C SER A 76 -5.79 -5.18 -3.88
N LEU A 77 -5.14 -4.04 -4.13
CA LEU A 77 -4.12 -3.47 -3.23
C LEU A 77 -4.65 -3.24 -1.81
N PHE A 78 -5.94 -2.98 -1.68
CA PHE A 78 -6.60 -2.69 -0.40
C PHE A 78 -7.27 -3.93 0.22
N TYR A 79 -7.15 -5.09 -0.42
CA TYR A 79 -7.65 -6.35 0.11
C TYR A 79 -7.02 -6.64 1.48
N SER A 80 -7.87 -6.87 2.47
CA SER A 80 -7.45 -7.27 3.81
C SER A 80 -7.80 -8.73 4.03
N CYS A 81 -6.78 -9.57 4.26
CA CYS A 81 -6.99 -11.00 4.41
C CYS A 81 -7.83 -11.33 5.66
N ALA A 82 -8.85 -12.17 5.50
CA ALA A 82 -9.69 -12.63 6.61
C ALA A 82 -8.95 -13.55 7.60
N GLY A 83 -7.82 -14.15 7.19
CA GLY A 83 -7.03 -15.07 7.99
C GLY A 83 -7.25 -16.53 7.58
N SER A 84 -6.92 -17.45 8.48
CA SER A 84 -7.15 -18.87 8.27
C SER A 84 -8.59 -19.26 8.64
N GLY A 85 -9.21 -20.15 7.87
CA GLY A 85 -10.58 -20.59 8.13
C GLY A 85 -11.20 -21.34 6.95
N PHE A 86 -12.36 -21.93 7.20
CA PHE A 86 -13.15 -22.60 6.18
C PHE A 86 -14.04 -21.60 5.45
N ASP A 87 -13.94 -21.54 4.13
CA ASP A 87 -14.86 -20.80 3.29
C ASP A 87 -15.96 -21.75 2.78
N THR A 88 -17.18 -21.52 3.27
CA THR A 88 -18.37 -22.30 2.89
C THR A 88 -18.75 -22.15 1.42
N LYS A 89 -18.47 -21.01 0.79
CA LYS A 89 -18.80 -20.78 -0.63
C LYS A 89 -17.87 -21.57 -1.54
N LEU A 90 -16.61 -21.71 -1.14
CA LEU A 90 -15.58 -22.36 -1.93
C LEU A 90 -15.33 -23.81 -1.49
N ASN A 91 -15.99 -24.27 -0.42
CA ASN A 91 -15.80 -25.56 0.22
C ASN A 91 -14.31 -25.87 0.43
N TYR A 92 -13.56 -24.88 0.91
CA TYR A 92 -12.10 -24.91 0.96
C TYR A 92 -11.58 -24.28 2.25
N ASN A 93 -10.52 -24.87 2.83
CA ASN A 93 -9.84 -24.32 3.98
C ASN A 93 -8.68 -23.44 3.54
N PHE A 94 -8.79 -22.14 3.82
CA PHE A 94 -7.68 -21.22 3.60
C PHE A 94 -6.72 -21.26 4.78
N HIS A 95 -5.44 -21.40 4.46
CA HIS A 95 -4.33 -21.21 5.39
C HIS A 95 -3.67 -19.87 5.05
N CYS A 96 -3.87 -18.88 5.92
CA CYS A 96 -3.24 -17.56 5.79
C CYS A 96 -2.56 -17.19 7.10
N SER A 97 -1.25 -16.96 7.03
CA SER A 97 -0.40 -16.53 8.14
C SER A 97 -0.24 -15.00 8.21
N VAL A 98 -0.55 -14.30 7.11
CA VAL A 98 -0.26 -12.87 6.93
C VAL A 98 -0.82 -11.93 8.01
N ARG A 99 -2.00 -12.21 8.60
CA ARG A 99 -2.60 -11.35 9.65
C ARG A 99 -1.79 -11.27 10.93
N GLY A 100 -0.97 -12.28 11.20
CA GLY A 100 -0.11 -12.33 12.39
C GLY A 100 1.27 -11.74 12.17
N MET A 101 1.59 -11.38 10.92
CA MET A 101 2.93 -10.96 10.53
C MET A 101 3.18 -9.48 10.79
N SER A 102 4.46 -9.16 10.84
CA SER A 102 5.03 -7.85 11.07
C SER A 102 6.06 -7.58 9.98
N PHE A 103 6.52 -6.34 9.89
CA PHE A 103 7.54 -5.99 8.91
C PHE A 103 8.85 -6.78 9.09
N LYS A 104 9.14 -7.25 10.31
CA LYS A 104 10.25 -8.18 10.58
C LYS A 104 10.16 -9.48 9.78
N ASP A 105 8.95 -10.01 9.60
CA ASP A 105 8.72 -11.27 8.87
C ASP A 105 8.96 -11.10 7.36
N VAL A 106 8.87 -9.86 6.87
CA VAL A 106 9.13 -9.50 5.47
C VAL A 106 10.60 -9.13 5.26
N CYS A 107 11.16 -8.36 6.20
CA CYS A 107 12.55 -7.92 6.18
C CYS A 107 13.22 -8.25 7.53
N PRO A 108 13.83 -9.45 7.67
CA PRO A 108 14.44 -9.89 8.92
C PRO A 108 15.61 -9.02 9.40
N HIS A 109 16.24 -8.29 8.47
CA HIS A 109 17.39 -7.41 8.71
C HIS A 109 16.99 -5.97 9.07
N ALA A 110 15.69 -5.69 9.21
CA ALA A 110 15.20 -4.37 9.60
C ALA A 110 15.65 -4.02 11.03
N ASP A 111 15.94 -2.74 11.26
CA ASP A 111 16.32 -2.23 12.58
C ASP A 111 15.22 -2.50 13.62
N GLN A 112 15.59 -2.66 14.88
CA GLN A 112 14.63 -2.92 15.97
C GLN A 112 13.46 -1.92 16.01
N GLY A 113 13.69 -0.67 15.59
CA GLY A 113 12.66 0.37 15.53
C GLY A 113 11.58 0.19 14.46
N THR A 114 11.82 -0.59 13.41
CA THR A 114 10.90 -0.81 12.27
C THR A 114 10.38 -2.24 12.18
N THR A 115 10.98 -3.19 12.89
CA THR A 115 10.56 -4.60 12.91
C THR A 115 9.09 -4.83 13.29
N ASN A 116 8.56 -4.09 14.28
CA ASN A 116 7.22 -4.31 14.82
C ASN A 116 6.09 -3.65 14.02
N MET A 117 6.39 -3.02 12.87
CA MET A 117 5.37 -2.37 12.05
C MET A 117 4.37 -3.41 11.53
N ARG A 118 3.07 -3.12 11.73
CA ARG A 118 1.98 -3.96 11.27
C ARG A 118 1.48 -3.48 9.90
N PHE A 119 0.97 -4.43 9.12
CA PHE A 119 0.29 -4.16 7.87
C PHE A 119 -0.90 -5.10 7.73
N ASN A 120 -1.97 -4.64 7.09
CA ASN A 120 -3.22 -5.39 6.95
C ASN A 120 -3.59 -5.69 5.50
N ASN A 121 -2.98 -4.98 4.55
CA ASN A 121 -3.19 -5.15 3.12
C ASN A 121 -1.89 -4.95 2.34
N VAL A 122 -1.93 -5.23 1.04
CA VAL A 122 -0.78 -5.16 0.13
C VAL A 122 -0.26 -3.72 0.04
N PHE A 123 -1.15 -2.72 -0.04
CA PHE A 123 -0.79 -1.31 -0.08
C PHE A 123 0.05 -0.87 1.12
N GLN A 124 -0.38 -1.21 2.33
CA GLN A 124 0.35 -0.87 3.56
C GLN A 124 1.72 -1.53 3.58
N LEU A 125 1.82 -2.80 3.15
CA LEU A 125 3.11 -3.48 3.08
C LEU A 125 4.04 -2.84 2.04
N ALA A 126 3.53 -2.58 0.83
CA ALA A 126 4.29 -1.92 -0.23
C ALA A 126 4.81 -0.56 0.22
N ARG A 127 3.99 0.23 0.93
CA ARG A 127 4.39 1.50 1.51
C ARG A 127 5.55 1.36 2.49
N LEU A 128 5.48 0.39 3.39
CA LEU A 128 6.56 0.12 4.35
C LEU A 128 7.86 -0.30 3.65
N ILE A 129 7.77 -1.16 2.62
CA ILE A 129 8.92 -1.59 1.82
C ILE A 129 9.55 -0.38 1.10
N ALA A 130 8.74 0.44 0.43
CA ALA A 130 9.22 1.61 -0.31
C ALA A 130 9.97 2.59 0.62
N ILE A 131 9.38 2.93 1.77
CA ILE A 131 10.03 3.82 2.74
C ILE A 131 11.33 3.19 3.26
N PHE A 132 11.32 1.88 3.51
CA PHE A 132 12.48 1.19 4.06
C PHE A 132 13.68 1.18 3.10
N GLU A 133 13.42 1.03 1.80
CA GLU A 133 14.44 0.97 0.74
C GLU A 133 14.92 2.36 0.32
N HIS A 134 14.06 3.37 0.33
CA HIS A 134 14.42 4.73 -0.11
C HIS A 134 15.09 5.58 0.98
N ASP A 135 14.70 5.44 2.25
CA ASP A 135 15.25 6.27 3.32
C ASP A 135 16.41 5.57 4.04
N LYS A 136 17.62 6.16 3.92
CA LYS A 136 18.85 5.65 4.52
C LYS A 136 19.01 6.03 6.00
N GLN A 137 18.29 7.03 6.48
CA GLN A 137 18.39 7.52 7.85
C GLN A 137 17.41 6.73 8.74
N PRO A 138 17.90 5.93 9.72
CA PRO A 138 17.05 4.98 10.44
C PRO A 138 15.92 5.67 11.23
N ASP A 139 16.20 6.81 11.85
CA ASP A 139 15.21 7.56 12.63
C ASP A 139 14.14 8.20 11.75
N ARG A 140 14.54 8.80 10.61
CA ARG A 140 13.61 9.38 9.63
C ARG A 140 12.75 8.31 8.99
N ARG A 141 13.37 7.20 8.56
CA ARG A 141 12.68 6.01 8.06
C ARG A 141 11.63 5.51 9.06
N ARG A 142 12.01 5.33 10.33
CA ARG A 142 11.07 4.90 11.38
C ARG A 142 9.92 5.88 11.56
N PHE A 143 10.21 7.18 11.56
CA PHE A 143 9.18 8.22 11.65
C PHE A 143 8.19 8.13 10.47
N LEU A 144 8.70 8.06 9.23
CA LEU A 144 7.88 7.96 8.02
C LEU A 144 7.06 6.67 7.96
N MET A 145 7.60 5.53 8.41
CA MET A 145 6.86 4.27 8.45
C MET A 145 5.68 4.30 9.42
N ASN A 146 5.77 5.08 10.51
CA ASN A 146 4.68 5.30 11.45
C ASN A 146 3.65 6.34 10.95
N ASP A 147 4.05 7.24 10.07
CA ASP A 147 3.14 8.24 9.51
C ASP A 147 2.24 7.61 8.43
N LEU A 148 0.98 7.36 8.81
CA LEU A 148 -0.02 6.80 7.91
C LEU A 148 -0.40 7.73 6.75
N ASN A 149 -0.08 9.02 6.84
CA ASN A 149 -0.36 10.00 5.78
C ASN A 149 0.77 10.07 4.75
N HIS A 150 1.95 9.51 5.05
CA HIS A 150 3.06 9.49 4.13
C HIS A 150 2.91 8.35 3.11
N ASN A 151 2.35 8.67 1.94
CA ASN A 151 2.06 7.70 0.88
C ASN A 151 3.17 7.61 -0.15
N LEU A 152 4.29 6.97 0.21
CA LEU A 152 5.32 6.55 -0.74
C LEU A 152 5.09 5.09 -1.13
N VAL A 153 4.84 4.82 -2.41
CA VAL A 153 4.72 3.46 -2.96
C VAL A 153 5.41 3.44 -4.32
N THR A 154 6.24 2.43 -4.57
CA THR A 154 6.88 2.20 -5.88
C THR A 154 6.38 0.91 -6.49
N PHE A 155 6.53 0.77 -7.81
CA PHE A 155 6.16 -0.47 -8.51
C PHE A 155 6.89 -1.69 -7.93
N GLU A 156 8.20 -1.58 -7.69
CA GLU A 156 9.01 -2.64 -7.07
C GLU A 156 8.49 -3.02 -5.68
N SER A 157 8.12 -2.03 -4.86
CA SER A 157 7.57 -2.30 -3.53
C SER A 157 6.25 -3.05 -3.56
N VAL A 158 5.40 -2.79 -4.56
CA VAL A 158 4.13 -3.49 -4.78
C VAL A 158 4.40 -4.92 -5.22
N GLN A 159 5.34 -5.14 -6.15
CA GLN A 159 5.71 -6.48 -6.59
C GLN A 159 6.23 -7.33 -5.41
N LYS A 160 7.12 -6.79 -4.58
CA LYS A 160 7.62 -7.46 -3.37
C LYS A 160 6.50 -7.76 -2.37
N ALA A 161 5.57 -6.82 -2.18
CA ALA A 161 4.41 -7.03 -1.31
C ALA A 161 3.49 -8.15 -1.84
N TYR A 162 3.19 -8.19 -3.14
CA TYR A 162 2.40 -9.27 -3.72
C TYR A 162 3.11 -10.62 -3.66
N ALA A 163 4.43 -10.67 -3.89
CA ALA A 163 5.21 -11.89 -3.73
C ALA A 163 5.07 -12.43 -2.29
N PHE A 164 5.22 -11.56 -1.29
CA PHE A 164 5.01 -11.94 0.10
C PHE A 164 3.58 -12.45 0.37
N TYR A 165 2.56 -11.75 -0.13
CA TYR A 165 1.17 -12.19 0.04
C TYR A 165 0.86 -13.49 -0.70
N LYS A 166 1.43 -13.71 -1.89
CA LYS A 166 1.27 -14.95 -2.64
C LYS A 166 1.75 -16.16 -1.83
N ASP A 167 2.85 -16.02 -1.10
CA ASP A 167 3.43 -17.12 -0.31
C ASP A 167 2.72 -17.33 1.04
N ASN A 168 2.05 -16.29 1.57
CA ASN A 168 1.52 -16.29 2.94
C ASN A 168 -0.01 -16.14 3.04
N CYS A 169 -0.71 -15.98 1.92
CA CYS A 169 -2.15 -15.78 1.84
C CYS A 169 -2.78 -16.66 0.76
N GLY A 170 -3.43 -17.75 1.18
CA GLY A 170 -4.14 -18.65 0.26
C GLY A 170 -5.23 -17.97 -0.58
N HIS A 171 -5.85 -16.89 -0.10
CA HIS A 171 -6.82 -16.12 -0.89
C HIS A 171 -6.17 -15.43 -2.10
N VAL A 172 -5.01 -14.80 -1.90
CA VAL A 172 -4.27 -14.11 -2.97
C VAL A 172 -3.71 -15.13 -3.94
N PHE A 173 -3.10 -16.21 -3.43
CA PHE A 173 -2.60 -17.30 -4.26
C PHE A 173 -3.69 -17.87 -5.17
N ARG A 174 -4.87 -18.19 -4.61
CA ARG A 174 -6.00 -18.72 -5.37
C ARG A 174 -6.49 -17.72 -6.42
N ALA A 175 -6.65 -16.45 -6.05
CA ALA A 175 -7.12 -15.43 -6.99
C ALA A 175 -6.14 -15.24 -8.16
N LEU A 176 -4.83 -15.34 -7.92
CA LEU A 176 -3.82 -15.35 -8.98
C LEU A 176 -3.98 -16.56 -9.89
N MET A 177 -4.10 -17.77 -9.34
CA MET A 177 -4.29 -18.98 -10.14
C MET A 177 -5.55 -18.92 -11.02
N GLN A 178 -6.63 -18.34 -10.50
CA GLN A 178 -7.89 -18.19 -11.22
C GLN A 178 -7.83 -17.13 -12.33
N HIS A 179 -7.05 -16.06 -12.11
CA HIS A 179 -6.83 -14.99 -13.08
C HIS A 179 -6.00 -15.49 -14.26
N ASP A 180 -4.97 -16.31 -14.00
CA ASP A 180 -4.06 -16.83 -15.02
C ASP A 180 -4.67 -18.00 -15.85
N GLY A 181 -5.97 -18.26 -15.70
CA GLY A 181 -6.68 -19.31 -16.43
C GLY A 181 -6.30 -20.74 -16.02
N SER A 182 -5.50 -20.89 -14.95
CA SER A 182 -5.10 -22.20 -14.46
C SER A 182 -6.25 -22.85 -13.70
N HIS A 183 -6.61 -24.06 -14.08
CA HIS A 183 -7.64 -24.83 -13.39
C HIS A 183 -7.10 -25.32 -12.03
N ILE A 184 -7.87 -25.08 -10.97
CA ILE A 184 -7.66 -25.58 -9.60
C ILE A 184 -8.50 -26.84 -9.41
#